data_AF-A0A939HAB0-F1
#
_entry.id   AF-A0A939HAB0-F1
#
_cell.length_a   1.000
_cell.length_b   1.000
_cell.length_c   1.000
_cell.angle_alpha   90.00
_cell.angle_beta   90.00
_cell.angle_gamma   90.00
#
_symmetry.space_group_name_H-M   'P 1'
#
loop_
_entity.id
_entity.type
_entity.pdbx_description
1 polymer ?
#
loop_
_entity_poly.entity_id
_entity_poly.type
_entity_poly.pdbx_seq_one_letter_code
_entity_poly.pdbx_strand_id
1 'polypeptide(L)' 'MDNPIKGGSEPVLVELKAGKSIWWCACGRSELQPFCDGSHKGTTDIMPLLFTPDKDEVVYLCTCKKTKTPPYCDGSHLEY' A
#
# COMPACT_ATOMS: atom_id res chain seq x y z
N MET A 1 12.24 5.86 15.35
CA MET A 1 11.58 5.98 14.04
C MET A 1 10.73 4.76 13.86
N ASP A 2 9.43 4.94 13.69
CA ASP A 2 8.55 3.82 13.41
C ASP A 2 8.89 3.24 12.04
N ASN A 3 9.02 1.92 11.99
CA ASN A 3 9.15 1.20 10.74
C ASN A 3 7.78 0.61 10.38
N PRO A 4 7.41 0.59 9.08
CA PRO A 4 6.21 -0.11 8.66
C PRO A 4 6.35 -1.61 8.95
N ILE A 5 5.24 -2.25 9.31
CA ILE A 5 5.19 -3.70 9.45
C ILE A 5 4.77 -4.35 8.13
N LYS A 6 5.04 -5.64 8.00
CA LYS A 6 4.56 -6.44 6.87
C LYS A 6 3.04 -6.57 6.98
N GLY A 7 2.29 -5.94 6.08
CA GLY A 7 0.83 -6.07 5.99
C GLY A 7 0.38 -7.34 5.25
N GLY A 8 1.26 -7.93 4.44
CA GLY A 8 1.04 -9.18 3.72
C GLY A 8 2.33 -9.72 3.09
N SER A 9 2.32 -11.00 2.69
CA SER A 9 3.44 -11.66 2.01
C SER A 9 3.39 -11.57 0.49
N GLU A 10 2.21 -11.31 -0.07
CA GLU A 10 1.98 -11.25 -1.52
C GLU A 10 1.29 -9.93 -1.89
N PRO A 11 1.57 -9.38 -3.08
CA PRO A 11 0.86 -8.21 -3.55
C PRO A 11 -0.60 -8.52 -3.86
N VAL A 12 -1.45 -7.50 -3.84
CA VAL A 12 -2.87 -7.63 -4.19
C VAL A 12 -3.09 -7.07 -5.58
N LEU A 13 -3.76 -7.83 -6.44
CA LEU A 13 -4.22 -7.37 -7.75
C LEU A 13 -5.39 -6.40 -7.55
N VAL A 14 -5.28 -5.19 -8.10
CA VAL A 14 -6.28 -4.13 -7.93
C VAL A 14 -6.60 -3.51 -9.29
N GLU A 15 -7.89 -3.35 -9.56
CA GLU A 15 -8.39 -2.52 -10.66
C GLU A 15 -8.41 -1.05 -10.23
N LEU A 16 -7.57 -0.24 -10.87
CA LEU A 16 -7.52 1.20 -10.71
C LEU A 16 -8.42 1.87 -11.75
N LYS A 17 -9.03 2.98 -11.34
CA LYS A 17 -9.86 3.83 -12.19
C LYS A 17 -9.24 5.22 -12.30
N ALA A 18 -9.15 5.73 -13.53
CA ALA A 18 -8.62 7.05 -13.82
C ALA A 18 -9.33 8.12 -12.99
N GLY A 19 -8.58 9.02 -12.36
CA GLY A 19 -9.09 10.10 -11.53
C GLY A 19 -9.71 9.66 -10.19
N LYS A 20 -9.81 8.35 -9.90
CA LYS A 20 -10.33 7.84 -8.62
C LYS A 20 -9.18 7.67 -7.63
N SER A 21 -9.03 8.66 -6.74
CA SER A 21 -8.03 8.61 -5.70
C SER A 21 -8.24 7.45 -4.73
N ILE A 22 -7.14 6.82 -4.32
CA ILE A 22 -7.09 5.79 -3.29
C ILE A 22 -6.07 6.17 -2.22
N TRP A 23 -6.28 5.65 -1.02
CA TRP A 23 -5.30 5.75 0.07
C TRP A 23 -4.62 4.40 0.23
N TRP A 24 -3.36 4.32 -0.15
CA TRP A 24 -2.56 3.11 0.06
C TRP A 24 -2.01 3.08 1.49
N CYS A 25 -2.13 1.93 2.16
CA CYS A 25 -1.61 1.74 3.50
C CYS A 25 -0.08 1.68 3.46
N ALA A 26 0.61 2.67 4.03
CA ALA A 26 2.07 2.66 4.13
C ALA A 26 2.57 1.99 5.42
N CYS A 27 1.79 2.01 6.51
CA CYS A 27 2.22 1.49 7.82
C CYS A 27 2.16 -0.04 7.99
N GLY A 28 1.37 -0.72 7.14
CA GLY A 28 1.16 -2.17 7.22
C GLY A 28 0.15 -2.64 8.26
N ARG A 29 -0.50 -1.74 9.00
CA ARG A 29 -1.44 -2.08 10.09
C ARG A 29 -2.90 -2.20 9.65
N SER A 30 -3.22 -1.81 8.42
CA SER A 30 -4.59 -1.88 7.91
C SER A 30 -5.05 -3.33 7.79
N GLU A 31 -6.28 -3.60 8.19
CA GLU A 31 -6.98 -4.87 7.94
C GLU A 31 -7.54 -4.96 6.51
N LEU A 32 -7.63 -3.81 5.82
CA LEU A 32 -8.11 -3.69 4.45
C LEU A 32 -6.97 -3.56 3.43
N GLN A 33 -5.88 -4.30 3.62
CA GLN A 33 -4.75 -4.29 2.68
C GLN A 33 -5.23 -4.48 1.23
N PRO A 34 -4.68 -3.73 0.26
CA PRO A 34 -3.54 -2.80 0.37
C PRO A 34 -3.92 -1.37 0.79
N PHE A 35 -5.20 -1.10 1.09
CA PHE A 35 -5.73 0.24 1.35
C PHE A 35 -5.64 0.65 2.82
N CYS A 36 -5.65 1.95 3.08
CA CYS A 36 -5.72 2.50 4.42
C CYS A 36 -7.15 2.45 4.97
N ASP A 37 -7.30 1.91 6.17
CA ASP A 37 -8.54 1.85 6.96
C ASP A 37 -8.56 2.85 8.14
N GLY A 38 -7.44 3.53 8.40
CA GLY A 38 -7.26 4.44 9.53
C GLY A 38 -6.46 3.87 10.69
N SER A 39 -6.07 2.59 10.66
CA SER A 39 -5.34 1.90 11.74
C SER A 39 -3.95 2.48 12.07
N HIS A 40 -3.43 3.40 11.23
CA HIS A 40 -2.21 4.17 11.54
C HIS A 40 -2.42 5.17 12.69
N LYS A 41 -3.63 5.72 12.85
CA LYS A 41 -3.91 6.76 13.84
C LYS A 41 -3.71 6.21 15.26
N GLY A 42 -2.84 6.85 16.03
CA GLY A 42 -2.54 6.45 17.41
C GLY A 42 -1.65 5.21 17.54
N THR A 43 -1.19 4.61 16.43
CA THR A 43 -0.29 3.45 16.44
C THR A 43 1.05 3.70 15.77
N THR A 44 1.14 4.71 14.90
CA THR A 44 2.38 5.17 14.27
C THR A 44 2.22 6.53 13.60
N ASP A 45 3.33 7.26 13.41
CA ASP A 45 3.38 8.50 12.63
C ASP A 45 3.42 8.27 11.10
N ILE A 46 3.45 7.01 10.64
CA ILE A 46 3.47 6.68 9.21
C ILE A 46 2.10 6.97 8.58
N MET A 47 2.05 7.99 7.72
CA MET A 47 0.84 8.39 7.00
C MET A 47 0.61 7.54 5.73
N PRO A 48 -0.66 7.28 5.35
CA PRO A 48 -0.98 6.63 4.09
C PRO A 48 -0.62 7.51 2.88
N LEU A 49 -0.36 6.87 1.75
CA LEU A 49 -0.10 7.55 0.48
C LEU A 49 -1.41 7.80 -0.26
N LEU A 50 -1.74 9.07 -0.54
CA LEU A 50 -2.77 9.42 -1.49
C LEU A 50 -2.23 9.22 -2.91
N PHE A 51 -2.93 8.44 -3.71
CA PHE A 51 -2.56 8.17 -5.09
C PHE A 51 -3.79 8.28 -6.00
N THR A 52 -3.63 8.98 -7.11
CA THR A 52 -4.67 9.15 -8.14
C THR A 52 -4.15 8.58 -9.45
N PRO A 53 -4.71 7.47 -9.95
CA PRO A 53 -4.31 6.91 -11.24
C PRO A 53 -4.73 7.82 -12.40
N ASP A 54 -3.87 7.94 -13.42
CA ASP A 54 -4.18 8.72 -14.64
C ASP A 54 -5.00 7.93 -15.67
N LYS A 55 -5.00 6.59 -15.56
CA LYS A 55 -5.69 5.69 -16.47
C LYS A 55 -6.33 4.52 -15.73
N ASP A 56 -7.30 3.89 -16.38
CA ASP A 56 -7.82 2.60 -15.95
C ASP A 56 -6.77 1.53 -16.20
N GLU A 57 -6.38 0.80 -15.15
CA GLU A 57 -5.39 -0.27 -15.25
C GLU A 57 -5.56 -1.31 -14.14
N VAL A 58 -5.07 -2.53 -14.38
CA VAL A 58 -5.01 -3.58 -13.37
C VAL A 58 -3.55 -3.73 -12.95
N VAL A 59 -3.27 -3.53 -11.67
CA VAL A 59 -1.90 -3.49 -11.14
C VAL A 59 -1.78 -4.32 -9.87
N TYR A 60 -0.54 -4.65 -9.51
CA TYR A 60 -0.22 -5.24 -8.22
C TYR A 60 0.19 -4.16 -7.23
N LEU A 61 -0.56 -3.98 -6.16
CA LEU A 61 -0.20 -3.06 -5.06
C LEU A 61 0.54 -3.78 -3.94
N CYS A 62 1.51 -3.08 -3.35
CA CYS A 62 2.39 -3.63 -2.33
C CYS A 62 1.68 -3.80 -0.97
N THR A 63 1.83 -4.97 -0.35
CA THR A 63 1.38 -5.25 1.02
C THR A 63 2.54 -5.42 2.02
N CYS A 64 3.74 -5.75 1.56
CA CYS A 64 4.91 -5.97 2.43
C CYS A 64 5.55 -4.68 2.97
N LYS A 65 5.24 -3.53 2.35
CA LYS A 65 5.72 -2.18 2.70
C LYS A 65 7.23 -1.97 2.56
N LYS A 66 7.89 -2.83 1.76
CA LYS A 66 9.31 -2.73 1.38
C LYS A 66 9.54 -2.29 -0.06
N THR A 67 8.46 -2.05 -0.83
CA THR A 67 8.56 -1.56 -2.21
C THR A 67 9.34 -0.26 -2.29
N LYS A 68 10.19 -0.15 -3.32
CA LYS A 68 10.91 1.06 -3.71
C LYS A 68 10.09 1.90 -4.71
N THR A 69 8.97 1.36 -5.21
CA THR A 69 8.06 2.02 -6.16
C THR A 69 6.63 2.09 -5.62
N PRO A 70 6.37 2.74 -4.47
CA PRO A 70 5.02 2.82 -3.91
C PRO A 70 4.05 3.55 -4.86
N PRO A 71 2.77 3.15 -4.91
CA PRO A 71 2.13 2.07 -4.13
C PRO A 71 2.30 0.67 -4.74
N TYR A 72 3.00 0.55 -5.86
CA TYR A 72 3.11 -0.67 -6.67
C TYR A 72 4.04 -1.72 -6.06
N CYS A 73 3.83 -2.97 -6.44
CA CYS A 73 4.75 -4.06 -6.14
C CYS A 73 5.93 -4.06 -7.12
N ASP A 74 7.15 -4.17 -6.57
CA ASP A 74 8.40 -4.28 -7.32
C ASP A 74 9.14 -5.61 -7.07
N GLY A 75 8.48 -6.58 -6.41
CA GLY A 75 9.08 -7.86 -6.04
C GLY A 75 9.89 -7.85 -4.74
N SER A 76 10.06 -6.71 -4.05
CA SER A 76 10.83 -6.64 -2.78
C SER A 76 10.32 -7.58 -1.67
N HIS A 77 9.11 -8.14 -1.80
CA HIS A 77 8.57 -9.14 -0.87
C HIS A 77 9.23 -10.53 -1.00
N LEU A 78 9.96 -10.80 -2.08
CA LEU A 78 10.67 -12.07 -2.32
C LEU A 78 12.00 -12.14 -1.57
N GLU A 79 12.55 -11.00 -1.17
CA GLU A 79 13.83 -10.90 -0.44
C GLU A 79 13.63 -10.86 1.09
N TYR A 80 12.38 -10.98 1.56
CA TYR A 80 11.99 -10.85 2.97
C TYR A 80 11.68 -12.19 3.63
#